data_AF-A0A9C9BUS1-F1
#
_entry.id   AF-A0A9C9BUS1-F1
#
_cell.length_a   1.000
_cell.length_b   1.000
_cell.length_c   1.000
_cell.angle_alpha   90.00
_cell.angle_beta   90.00
_cell.angle_gamma   90.00
#
_symmetry.space_group_name_H-M   'P 1'
#
loop_
_entity.id
_entity.type
_entity.pdbx_description
1 polymer ?
#
loop_
_entity_poly.entity_id
_entity_poly.type
_entity_poly.pdbx_seq_one_letter_code
_entity_poly.pdbx_strand_id
1 'polypeptide(L)'
;MTRYAHITGWGAAVPEKILTNDDLAQIVETSDEWIRSRTGIRERRIAAPEESTATLASAAALKALEVAGISPAQVDLIIVASSSPEYLFPATACLVQDHIGANKAGAFDLSAACTGFIYAVNMAASQIRGGAIDTAVVVGA
;
A
#
# COMPACT_ATOMS: atom_id res chain seq x y z
N MET A 1 -15.72 27.76 6.36
CA MET A 1 -16.13 26.45 6.92
C MET A 1 -14.88 25.66 7.25
N THR A 2 -14.84 24.98 8.40
CA THR A 2 -13.70 24.13 8.77
C THR A 2 -13.77 22.83 7.99
N ARG A 3 -12.66 22.46 7.33
CA ARG A 3 -12.56 21.25 6.51
C ARG A 3 -11.84 20.16 7.29
N TYR A 4 -12.36 18.94 7.25
CA TYR A 4 -11.80 17.76 7.91
C TYR A 4 -11.51 16.66 6.89
N ALA A 5 -10.65 15.71 7.25
CA ALA A 5 -10.29 14.57 6.41
C ALA A 5 -10.75 13.28 7.09
N HIS A 6 -11.46 12.43 6.36
CA HIS A 6 -12.01 11.17 6.86
C HIS A 6 -11.46 10.02 6.00
N ILE A 7 -11.22 8.86 6.61
CA ILE A 7 -10.95 7.62 5.86
C ILE A 7 -12.32 7.07 5.43
N THR A 8 -12.58 7.07 4.13
CA THR A 8 -13.88 6.68 3.55
C THR A 8 -13.88 5.30 2.92
N GLY A 9 -12.71 4.69 2.68
CA GLY A 9 -12.58 3.33 2.18
C GLY A 9 -11.23 2.72 2.53
N TRP A 10 -11.15 1.39 2.41
CA TRP A 10 -9.98 0.59 2.72
C TRP A 10 -9.91 -0.63 1.81
N GLY A 11 -8.70 -1.14 1.59
CA GLY A 11 -8.47 -2.29 0.74
C GLY A 11 -7.14 -2.94 1.05
N ALA A 12 -7.02 -4.22 0.74
CA ALA A 12 -5.78 -4.97 0.88
C ALA A 12 -5.62 -5.94 -0.30
N ALA A 13 -4.37 -6.10 -0.72
CA ALA A 13 -3.94 -7.14 -1.62
C ALA A 13 -2.71 -7.79 -1.00
N VAL A 14 -2.70 -9.11 -0.99
CA VAL A 14 -1.62 -9.92 -0.43
C VAL A 14 -1.29 -11.00 -1.44
N PRO A 15 -0.02 -11.40 -1.57
CA PRO A 15 0.34 -12.51 -2.43
C PRO A 15 -0.45 -13.78 -2.13
N GLU A 16 -0.74 -14.55 -3.17
CA GLU A 16 -1.46 -15.82 -3.05
C GLU A 16 -0.58 -16.91 -2.43
N LYS A 17 0.72 -16.91 -2.75
CA LYS A 17 1.65 -17.94 -2.27
C LYS A 17 1.86 -17.81 -0.76
N ILE A 18 1.46 -18.86 -0.04
CA ILE A 18 1.69 -19.04 1.39
C ILE A 18 3.02 -19.76 1.58
N LEU A 19 3.85 -19.26 2.50
CA LEU A 19 5.03 -19.92 3.02
C LEU A 19 4.81 -20.17 4.51
N THR A 20 4.62 -21.43 4.87
CA THR A 20 4.44 -21.86 6.26
C THR A 20 5.76 -21.86 7.02
N ASN A 21 5.71 -21.99 8.33
CA ASN A 21 6.92 -22.14 9.13
C ASN A 21 7.67 -23.45 8.82
N ASP A 22 6.96 -24.52 8.47
CA ASP A 22 7.55 -25.80 8.09
C ASP A 22 8.28 -25.70 6.75
N ASP A 23 7.71 -24.96 5.78
CA ASP A 23 8.37 -24.65 4.51
C ASP A 23 9.64 -23.83 4.75
N LEU A 24 9.59 -22.84 5.63
CA LEU A 24 10.73 -22.00 5.97
C LEU A 24 11.85 -22.82 6.63
N ALA A 25 11.51 -23.78 7.50
CA ALA A 25 12.46 -24.69 8.14
C ALA A 25 13.21 -25.61 7.16
N GLN A 26 12.72 -25.76 5.92
CA GLN A 26 13.47 -26.46 4.86
C GLN A 26 14.58 -25.60 4.24
N ILE A 27 14.58 -24.29 4.48
CA ILE A 27 15.47 -23.32 3.82
C ILE A 27 16.45 -22.70 4.81
N VAL A 28 16.08 -22.61 6.10
CA VAL A 28 16.91 -22.06 7.17
C VAL A 28 16.80 -22.90 8.44
N GLU A 29 17.84 -22.88 9.28
CA GLU A 29 17.86 -23.61 10.56
C GLU A 29 16.90 -22.98 11.58
N THR A 30 15.66 -23.49 11.63
CA THR A 30 14.59 -23.01 12.51
C THR A 30 13.51 -24.09 12.72
N SER A 31 12.45 -23.77 13.47
CA SER A 31 11.28 -24.64 13.66
C SER A 31 10.00 -23.83 13.88
N ASP A 32 8.82 -24.43 13.65
CA ASP A 32 7.52 -23.79 13.92
C ASP A 32 7.41 -23.32 15.38
N GLU A 33 7.80 -24.16 16.33
CA GLU A 33 7.78 -23.83 17.76
C GLU A 33 8.66 -22.61 18.07
N TRP A 34 9.87 -22.56 17.51
CA TRP A 34 10.80 -21.46 17.71
C TRP A 34 10.25 -20.14 17.14
N ILE A 35 9.69 -20.17 15.92
CA ILE A 35 9.13 -18.97 15.27
C ILE A 35 7.91 -18.46 16.03
N ARG A 36 6.96 -19.34 16.36
CA ARG A 36 5.70 -18.95 17.01
C ARG A 36 5.91 -18.42 18.41
N SER A 37 6.76 -19.07 19.21
CA SER A 37 7.03 -18.64 20.59
C SER A 37 7.66 -17.24 20.67
N ARG A 38 8.43 -16.84 19.64
CA ARG A 38 9.14 -15.55 19.61
C ARG A 38 8.41 -14.44 18.87
N THR A 39 7.65 -14.78 17.83
CA THR A 39 7.09 -13.78 16.90
C THR A 39 5.57 -13.86 16.76
N GLY A 40 4.94 -14.98 17.15
CA GLY A 40 3.54 -15.27 16.88
C GLY A 40 3.21 -15.61 15.41
N ILE A 41 4.19 -15.57 14.50
CA ILE A 41 3.99 -15.82 13.07
C ILE A 41 3.75 -17.32 12.83
N ARG A 42 2.70 -17.64 12.06
CA ARG A 42 2.35 -19.02 11.64
C ARG A 42 2.66 -19.27 10.16
N GLU A 43 2.45 -18.25 9.34
CA GLU A 43 2.70 -18.26 7.92
C GLU A 43 3.00 -16.83 7.45
N ARG A 44 3.56 -16.71 6.25
CA ARG A 44 3.71 -15.44 5.53
C ARG A 44 3.30 -15.59 4.08
N ARG A 45 3.10 -14.46 3.41
CA ARG A 45 2.82 -14.39 1.97
C ARG A 45 4.09 -13.97 1.24
N ILE A 46 4.36 -14.60 0.10
CA ILE A 46 5.54 -14.32 -0.73
C ILE A 46 5.07 -13.94 -2.13
N ALA A 47 5.48 -12.77 -2.63
CA ALA A 47 5.15 -12.33 -3.97
C ALA A 47 5.66 -13.33 -5.02
N ALA A 48 4.82 -13.66 -6.00
CA ALA A 48 5.21 -14.37 -7.20
C ALA A 48 6.04 -13.46 -8.13
N PRO A 49 6.80 -13.99 -9.10
CA PRO A 49 7.63 -13.18 -10.01
C PRO A 49 6.86 -12.10 -10.79
N GLU A 50 5.57 -12.31 -11.04
CA GLU A 50 4.65 -11.39 -11.69
C GLU A 50 3.99 -10.39 -10.73
N GLU A 51 4.11 -10.60 -9.42
CA GLU A 51 3.62 -9.70 -8.39
C GLU A 51 4.72 -8.71 -7.97
N SER A 52 4.38 -7.44 -8.03
CA SER A 52 5.26 -6.32 -7.70
C SER A 52 4.58 -5.36 -6.72
N THR A 53 5.36 -4.49 -6.08
CA THR A 53 4.85 -3.46 -5.16
C THR A 53 3.74 -2.62 -5.81
N ALA A 54 3.93 -2.17 -7.05
CA ALA A 54 2.94 -1.45 -7.84
C ALA A 54 1.69 -2.30 -8.11
N THR A 55 1.80 -3.58 -8.49
CA THR A 55 0.62 -4.42 -8.77
C THR A 55 -0.23 -4.66 -7.53
N LEU A 56 0.40 -4.97 -6.39
CA LEU A 56 -0.29 -5.19 -5.12
C LEU A 56 -0.89 -3.88 -4.60
N ALA A 57 -0.14 -2.77 -4.71
CA ALA A 57 -0.63 -1.45 -4.34
C ALA A 57 -1.84 -1.02 -5.19
N SER A 58 -1.81 -1.30 -6.49
CA SER A 58 -2.92 -1.01 -7.42
C SER A 58 -4.17 -1.81 -7.06
N ALA A 59 -4.02 -3.11 -6.79
CA ALA A 59 -5.13 -3.96 -6.38
C ALA A 59 -5.73 -3.54 -5.02
N ALA A 60 -4.90 -3.13 -4.06
CA ALA A 60 -5.36 -2.59 -2.79
C ALA A 60 -6.08 -1.23 -2.96
N ALA A 61 -5.54 -0.35 -3.80
CA ALA A 61 -6.13 0.96 -4.11
C ALA A 61 -7.50 0.83 -4.77
N LEU A 62 -7.65 -0.06 -5.76
CA LEU A 62 -8.94 -0.31 -6.42
C LEU A 62 -10.01 -0.78 -5.43
N LYS A 63 -9.67 -1.71 -4.52
CA LYS A 63 -10.58 -2.15 -3.46
C LYS A 63 -10.96 -1.02 -2.51
N ALA A 64 -10.00 -0.16 -2.14
CA ALA A 64 -10.26 0.99 -1.28
C ALA A 64 -11.21 2.00 -1.95
N LEU A 65 -11.03 2.27 -3.24
CA LEU A 65 -11.89 3.14 -4.04
C LEU A 65 -13.29 2.55 -4.22
N GLU A 66 -13.39 1.23 -4.43
CA GLU A 66 -14.67 0.51 -4.49
C GLU A 66 -15.45 0.66 -3.17
N VAL A 67 -14.81 0.40 -2.02
CA VAL A 67 -15.43 0.57 -0.69
C VAL A 67 -15.87 2.02 -0.46
N ALA A 68 -15.08 2.99 -0.92
CA ALA A 68 -15.42 4.41 -0.80
C ALA A 68 -16.51 4.87 -1.78
N GLY A 69 -16.83 4.08 -2.81
CA GLY A 69 -17.71 4.51 -3.91
C GLY A 69 -17.15 5.67 -4.73
N ILE A 70 -15.82 5.76 -4.85
CA ILE A 70 -15.12 6.86 -5.53
C ILE A 70 -14.53 6.37 -6.85
N SER A 71 -14.75 7.12 -7.93
CA SER A 71 -14.11 6.84 -9.22
C SER A 71 -12.62 7.22 -9.19
N PRO A 72 -11.71 6.43 -9.80
CA PRO A 72 -10.31 6.81 -9.96
C PRO A 72 -10.09 8.20 -10.56
N ALA A 73 -11.00 8.66 -11.43
CA ALA A 73 -10.93 9.99 -12.05
C ALA A 73 -11.18 11.16 -11.07
N GLN A 74 -11.64 10.87 -9.85
CA GLN A 74 -11.86 11.84 -8.76
C GLN A 74 -10.68 11.89 -7.77
N VAL A 75 -9.66 11.05 -7.96
CA VAL A 75 -8.48 11.04 -7.10
C VAL A 75 -7.56 12.21 -7.48
N ASP A 76 -7.22 13.05 -6.51
CA ASP A 76 -6.34 14.19 -6.70
C ASP A 76 -4.89 13.88 -6.32
N LEU A 77 -4.68 12.90 -5.44
CA LEU A 77 -3.35 12.53 -4.95
C LEU A 77 -3.22 11.04 -4.68
N ILE A 78 -2.09 10.46 -5.07
CA ILE A 78 -1.67 9.10 -4.72
C ILE A 78 -0.34 9.18 -3.98
N ILE A 79 -0.29 8.59 -2.79
CA ILE A 79 0.93 8.44 -2.01
C ILE A 79 1.18 6.95 -1.80
N VAL A 80 2.30 6.44 -2.30
CA VAL A 80 2.76 5.08 -2.02
C VAL A 80 3.92 5.15 -1.02
N ALA A 81 3.67 4.68 0.20
CA ALA A 81 4.69 4.56 1.22
C ALA A 81 5.37 3.21 1.09
N SER A 82 6.61 3.19 0.56
CA SER A 82 7.36 1.96 0.31
C SER A 82 8.84 2.07 0.63
N SER A 83 9.45 0.93 0.98
CA SER A 83 10.90 0.73 1.03
C SER A 83 11.38 -0.36 0.06
N SER A 84 10.47 -0.84 -0.78
CA SER A 84 10.70 -1.89 -1.78
C SER A 84 10.11 -1.49 -3.15
N PRO A 85 10.38 -0.27 -3.66
CA PRO A 85 9.92 0.09 -4.99
C PRO A 85 10.67 -0.72 -6.06
N GLU A 86 10.00 -0.99 -7.18
CA GLU A 86 10.59 -1.68 -8.32
C GLU A 86 11.68 -0.84 -8.99
N TYR A 87 11.49 0.47 -8.98
CA TYR A 87 12.36 1.44 -9.62
C TYR A 87 12.70 2.57 -8.65
N LEU A 88 13.90 3.14 -8.79
CA LEU A 88 14.21 4.41 -8.14
C LEU A 88 13.46 5.58 -8.82
N PHE A 89 13.27 5.47 -10.13
CA PHE A 89 12.46 6.36 -10.95
C PHE A 89 11.96 5.57 -12.18
N PRO A 90 10.69 5.68 -12.58
CA PRO A 90 9.62 6.50 -12.00
C PRO A 90 9.17 6.03 -10.61
N ALA A 91 8.36 6.84 -9.92
CA ALA A 91 7.78 6.47 -8.63
C ALA A 91 6.75 5.34 -8.78
N THR A 92 6.66 4.46 -7.78
CA THR A 92 5.65 3.39 -7.67
C THR A 92 4.23 3.97 -7.74
N ALA A 93 4.01 5.12 -7.11
CA ALA A 93 2.74 5.84 -7.16
C ALA A 93 2.32 6.22 -8.59
N CYS A 94 3.27 6.49 -9.50
CA CYS A 94 2.96 6.76 -10.91
C CYS A 94 2.51 5.50 -11.65
N LEU A 95 3.07 4.34 -11.30
CA LEU A 95 2.61 3.05 -11.86
C LEU A 95 1.20 2.73 -11.34
N VAL A 96 0.95 2.93 -10.05
CA VAL A 96 -0.39 2.79 -9.46
C VAL A 96 -1.38 3.73 -10.12
N GLN A 97 -0.98 4.98 -10.36
CA GLN A 97 -1.80 5.97 -11.05
C GLN A 97 -2.28 5.48 -12.42
N ASP A 98 -1.35 4.97 -13.24
CA ASP A 98 -1.64 4.43 -14.57
C ASP A 98 -2.54 3.19 -14.47
N HIS A 99 -2.19 2.22 -13.62
CA HIS A 99 -2.93 0.97 -13.46
C HIS A 99 -4.39 1.16 -13.04
N ILE A 100 -4.67 2.13 -12.16
CA ILE A 100 -6.04 2.39 -11.67
C ILE A 100 -6.79 3.42 -12.52
N GLY A 101 -6.13 4.05 -13.51
CA GLY A 101 -6.72 5.08 -14.36
C GLY A 101 -6.94 6.44 -13.69
N ALA A 102 -6.16 6.76 -12.65
CA ALA A 102 -6.26 8.02 -11.89
C ALA A 102 -5.46 9.16 -12.56
N ASN A 103 -5.71 9.39 -13.86
CA ASN A 103 -4.87 10.20 -14.75
C ASN A 103 -4.76 11.70 -14.39
N LYS A 104 -5.52 12.18 -13.41
CA LYS A 104 -5.48 13.58 -12.92
C LYS A 104 -4.74 13.75 -11.60
N ALA A 105 -4.45 12.65 -10.90
CA ALA A 105 -3.82 12.71 -9.58
C ALA A 105 -2.37 13.21 -9.65
N GLY A 106 -1.92 13.93 -8.65
CA GLY A 106 -0.48 13.95 -8.32
C GLY A 106 -0.06 12.57 -7.79
N ALA A 107 1.17 12.14 -8.05
CA ALA A 107 1.66 10.85 -7.59
C ALA A 107 3.11 10.95 -7.12
N PHE A 108 3.40 10.48 -5.90
CA PHE A 108 4.76 10.38 -5.39
C PHE A 108 4.94 9.26 -4.37
N ASP A 109 6.19 8.80 -4.24
CA ASP A 109 6.57 7.80 -3.24
C ASP A 109 7.06 8.47 -1.95
N LEU A 110 6.78 7.82 -0.81
CA LEU A 110 7.26 8.23 0.51
C LEU A 110 8.11 7.13 1.14
N SER A 111 9.41 7.40 1.30
CA SER A 111 10.32 6.50 2.00
C SER A 111 10.45 6.89 3.48
N ALA A 112 9.83 6.10 4.35
CA ALA A 112 9.90 6.26 5.81
C ALA A 112 9.69 4.94 6.57
N ALA A 113 10.23 3.85 6.02
CA ALA A 113 10.15 2.49 6.57
C ALA A 113 8.72 2.10 7.01
N CYS A 114 8.59 1.31 8.08
CA CYS A 114 7.30 0.83 8.57
C CYS A 114 6.35 1.95 9.05
N THR A 115 6.85 3.17 9.30
CA THR A 115 6.03 4.33 9.66
C THR A 115 5.46 5.08 8.45
N GLY A 116 5.85 4.71 7.23
CA GLY A 116 5.53 5.44 6.02
C GLY A 116 4.03 5.62 5.79
N PHE A 117 3.22 4.58 6.05
CA PHE A 117 1.76 4.70 5.90
C PHE A 117 1.17 5.79 6.82
N ILE A 118 1.61 5.85 8.08
CA ILE A 118 1.12 6.85 9.04
C ILE A 118 1.51 8.27 8.62
N TYR A 119 2.74 8.45 8.12
CA TYR A 119 3.18 9.75 7.59
C TYR A 119 2.39 10.14 6.34
N ALA A 120 2.20 9.21 5.40
CA ALA A 120 1.43 9.46 4.18
C ALA A 120 -0.03 9.85 4.49
N VAL A 121 -0.69 9.16 5.42
CA VAL A 121 -2.04 9.51 5.89
C VAL A 121 -2.07 10.92 6.49
N ASN A 122 -1.09 11.28 7.32
CA ASN A 122 -1.00 12.61 7.91
C ASN A 122 -0.81 13.71 6.84
N MET A 123 0.07 13.46 5.85
CA MET A 123 0.31 14.36 4.73
C MET A 123 -0.96 14.56 3.88
N ALA A 124 -1.62 13.47 3.48
CA ALA A 124 -2.88 13.53 2.73
C ALA A 124 -3.98 14.27 3.50
N ALA A 125 -4.16 13.94 4.78
CA ALA A 125 -5.14 14.61 5.64
C ALA A 125 -4.85 16.11 5.78
N SER A 126 -3.58 16.51 5.86
CA SER A 126 -3.20 17.92 5.94
C SER A 126 -3.47 18.67 4.63
N GLN A 127 -3.24 18.05 3.47
CA GLN A 127 -3.59 18.64 2.18
C GLN A 127 -5.10 18.78 1.99
N ILE A 128 -5.89 17.80 2.44
CA ILE A 128 -7.37 17.88 2.44
C ILE A 128 -7.83 19.01 3.36
N ARG A 129 -7.35 19.10 4.61
CA ARG A 129 -7.74 20.19 5.52
C ARG A 129 -7.33 21.57 5.00
N GLY A 130 -6.20 21.65 4.30
CA GLY A 130 -5.72 22.86 3.64
C GLY A 130 -6.50 23.25 2.38
N GLY A 131 -7.39 22.38 1.88
CA GLY A 131 -8.21 22.63 0.69
C GLY A 131 -7.47 22.50 -0.64
N ALA A 132 -6.27 21.92 -0.64
CA ALA A 132 -5.48 21.71 -1.86
C ALA A 132 -6.00 20.53 -2.70
N ILE A 133 -6.61 19.53 -2.04
CA ILE A 133 -7.18 18.33 -2.65
C ILE A 133 -8.47 17.91 -1.96
N ASP A 134 -9.32 17.17 -2.65
CA ASP A 134 -10.55 16.56 -2.14
C ASP A 134 -10.39 15.09 -1.78
N THR A 135 -9.65 14.35 -2.61
CA THR A 135 -9.52 12.90 -2.45
C THR A 135 -8.08 12.45 -2.61
N ALA A 136 -7.61 11.61 -1.69
CA ALA A 136 -6.31 10.96 -1.77
C ALA A 136 -6.43 9.45 -1.61
N VAL A 137 -5.60 8.72 -2.36
CA VAL A 137 -5.32 7.30 -2.13
C VAL A 137 -3.96 7.20 -1.44
N VAL A 138 -3.92 6.50 -0.32
CA VAL A 138 -2.69 6.25 0.44
C VAL A 138 -2.49 4.74 0.57
N VAL A 139 -1.34 4.25 0.13
CA VAL A 139 -1.02 2.82 0.16
C VAL A 139 0.30 2.61 0.89
N GLY A 140 0.35 1.65 1.82
CA GLY A 140 1.61 1.09 2.33
C GLY A 140 1.90 -0.20 1.58
N ALA A 141 3.05 -0.29 0.90
CA ALA A 141 3.42 -1.41 0.06
C ALA A 141 4.92 -1.68 0.08
#